data_AF-A0A411HMT6-F1
#
_entry.id   AF-A0A411HMT6-F1
#
_cell.length_a   1.000
_cell.length_b   1.000
_cell.length_c   1.000
_cell.angle_alpha   90.00
_cell.angle_beta   90.00
_cell.angle_gamma   90.00
#
_symmetry.space_group_name_H-M   'P 1'
#
loop_
_entity.id
_entity.type
_entity.pdbx_description
1 polymer ?
#
loop_
_entity_poly.entity_id
_entity_poly.type
_entity_poly.pdbx_seq_one_letter_code
_entity_poly.pdbx_strand_id
1 'polypeptide(L)'
;MKRNNLTTAVIAGIAGVAGIANMAGAVNLNPDGLGQVLIYPYFTVNANNQTLLSVVNTQNAGKAVKVRFLEGYDSREVLDFNLYLSPYDVWTATVFDTGGINLRATDGSAEAAVLTPDESCTDPAIKHGAVGNPGIEQLPDGRNFAAFVNSAYAGGNDDGGPEALSRTRTGHIELIEMATVVGPTLANIKHVNGVPPGCKAVIGATGGADYLTPTGGLFGTGSIVNSLAGTLFGYNADAVDGFYTSTGNLFNQAGTIAPDLTNGDNTGGVETSYVFNNGKLITSSWTLTSGGSIDAVSSVFTADHIYNEYELNPASGSVARNG
;
A
#
# COMPACT_ATOMS: atom_id res chain seq x y z
N MET A 1 10.95 15.54 -43.76
CA MET A 1 9.67 14.80 -43.83
C MET A 1 9.34 14.39 -42.41
N LYS A 2 8.35 15.05 -41.78
CA LYS A 2 7.89 14.77 -40.41
C LYS A 2 7.20 13.41 -40.38
N ARG A 3 7.57 12.53 -39.46
CA ARG A 3 6.72 11.41 -39.03
C ARG A 3 5.96 11.88 -37.78
N ASN A 4 4.67 12.17 -37.95
CA ASN A 4 3.75 12.36 -36.84
C ASN A 4 3.26 10.98 -36.41
N ASN A 5 3.77 10.44 -35.31
CA ASN A 5 3.17 9.31 -34.64
C ASN A 5 2.48 9.84 -33.38
N LEU A 6 1.20 10.20 -33.52
CA LEU A 6 0.28 10.34 -32.40
C LEU A 6 -0.23 8.93 -32.07
N THR A 7 0.46 8.21 -31.20
CA THR A 7 -0.07 6.98 -30.60
C THR A 7 -0.90 7.36 -29.40
N THR A 8 -2.18 7.57 -29.67
CA THR A 8 -3.29 7.52 -28.73
C THR A 8 -3.24 6.17 -27.99
N ALA A 9 -2.71 6.14 -26.76
CA ALA A 9 -2.93 5.05 -25.83
C ALA A 9 -4.25 5.32 -25.09
N VAL A 10 -5.37 5.26 -25.83
CA VAL A 10 -6.69 5.11 -25.22
C VAL A 10 -6.84 3.64 -24.89
N ILE A 11 -6.99 3.41 -23.59
CA ILE A 11 -7.48 2.21 -22.90
C ILE A 11 -8.34 1.37 -23.85
N ALA A 12 -7.82 0.21 -24.25
CA ALA A 12 -8.63 -0.82 -24.86
C ALA A 12 -9.51 -1.44 -23.78
N GLY A 13 -10.69 -0.85 -23.54
CA GLY A 13 -11.82 -1.60 -23.03
C GLY A 13 -12.20 -2.66 -24.06
N ILE A 14 -11.61 -3.85 -23.96
CA ILE A 14 -12.01 -5.01 -24.77
C ILE A 14 -13.30 -5.55 -24.16
N ALA A 15 -14.42 -4.91 -24.52
CA ALA A 15 -15.69 -5.60 -24.59
C ALA A 15 -15.66 -6.45 -25.87
N GLY A 16 -15.55 -7.78 -25.74
CA GLY A 16 -15.94 -8.69 -26.83
C GLY A 16 -14.93 -9.71 -27.35
N VAL A 17 -14.08 -10.31 -26.51
CA VAL A 17 -13.55 -11.65 -26.82
C VAL A 17 -14.35 -12.68 -26.00
N ALA A 18 -15.17 -13.46 -26.69
CA ALA A 18 -15.79 -14.67 -26.14
C ALA A 18 -14.67 -15.61 -25.68
N GLY A 19 -14.40 -15.63 -24.37
CA GLY A 19 -13.28 -16.37 -23.76
C GLY A 19 -12.82 -15.83 -22.41
N ILE A 20 -13.18 -14.59 -22.04
CA ILE A 20 -12.92 -14.03 -20.70
C ILE A 20 -14.01 -14.51 -19.73
N ALA A 21 -14.04 -15.80 -19.43
CA ALA A 21 -14.85 -16.36 -18.37
C ALA A 21 -13.92 -16.69 -17.20
N ASN A 22 -14.10 -15.96 -16.08
CA ASN A 22 -13.39 -16.09 -14.79
C ASN A 22 -12.03 -15.37 -14.69
N MET A 23 -12.04 -14.03 -14.60
CA MET A 23 -10.98 -13.31 -13.86
C MET A 23 -11.10 -13.48 -12.33
N ALA A 24 -12.24 -14.00 -11.87
CA ALA A 24 -12.43 -14.41 -10.49
C ALA A 24 -11.52 -15.61 -10.19
N GLY A 25 -10.40 -15.37 -9.48
CA GLY A 25 -9.45 -16.41 -9.07
C GLY A 25 -8.07 -16.36 -9.72
N ALA A 26 -7.64 -15.21 -10.25
CA ALA A 26 -6.27 -15.04 -10.74
C ALA A 26 -5.72 -13.64 -10.47
N VAL A 27 -4.42 -13.59 -10.16
CA VAL A 27 -3.66 -12.35 -9.96
C VAL A 27 -3.64 -11.56 -11.25
N ASN A 28 -4.12 -10.32 -11.21
CA ASN A 28 -4.10 -9.42 -12.35
C ASN A 28 -4.02 -7.96 -11.90
N LEU A 29 -3.44 -7.09 -12.73
CA LEU A 29 -3.56 -5.65 -12.56
C LEU A 29 -4.94 -5.20 -13.03
N ASN A 30 -5.76 -4.71 -12.12
CA ASN A 30 -7.11 -4.28 -12.44
C ASN A 30 -7.10 -2.87 -13.06
N PRO A 31 -7.49 -2.69 -14.33
CA PRO A 31 -7.50 -1.39 -14.98
C PRO A 31 -8.51 -0.40 -14.39
N ASP A 32 -9.53 -0.89 -13.66
CA ASP A 32 -10.49 -0.05 -12.94
C ASP A 32 -9.91 0.45 -11.60
N GLY A 33 -8.70 0.03 -11.23
CA GLY A 33 -7.99 0.46 -10.02
C GLY A 33 -8.49 -0.21 -8.73
N LEU A 34 -9.31 -1.26 -8.83
CA LEU A 34 -9.87 -1.97 -7.68
C LEU A 34 -9.15 -3.30 -7.44
N GLY A 35 -8.65 -3.53 -6.22
CA GLY A 35 -7.90 -4.73 -5.91
C GLY A 35 -8.06 -5.20 -4.47
N GLN A 36 -7.43 -6.34 -4.20
CA GLN A 36 -7.18 -6.85 -2.86
C GLN A 36 -5.83 -6.34 -2.33
N VAL A 37 -4.87 -6.10 -3.23
CA VAL A 37 -3.57 -5.51 -2.89
C VAL A 37 -3.40 -4.21 -3.65
N LEU A 38 -2.90 -3.17 -2.97
CA LEU A 38 -2.52 -1.89 -3.56
C LEU A 38 -1.02 -1.67 -3.39
N ILE A 39 -0.33 -1.41 -4.48
CA ILE A 39 1.08 -1.04 -4.49
C ILE A 39 1.17 0.46 -4.79
N TYR A 40 1.64 1.24 -3.81
CA TYR A 40 1.99 2.64 -4.01
C TYR A 40 3.46 2.67 -4.38
N PRO A 41 3.81 2.98 -5.64
CA PRO A 41 5.14 2.71 -6.18
C PRO A 41 6.24 3.54 -5.53
N TYR A 42 5.90 4.67 -4.90
CA TYR A 42 6.91 5.56 -4.36
C TYR A 42 6.39 6.46 -3.24
N PHE A 43 7.09 6.53 -2.13
CA PHE A 43 6.98 7.61 -1.15
C PHE A 43 8.35 8.25 -0.92
N THR A 44 8.35 9.52 -0.50
CA THR A 44 9.57 10.23 -0.11
C THR A 44 9.29 11.38 0.83
N VAL A 45 10.18 11.55 1.81
CA VAL A 45 10.24 12.73 2.69
C VAL A 45 11.53 13.54 2.49
N ASN A 46 12.27 13.22 1.43
CA ASN A 46 13.51 13.92 1.10
C ASN A 46 13.22 15.29 0.49
N ALA A 47 14.16 16.23 0.65
CA ALA A 47 14.10 17.57 0.07
C ALA A 47 12.82 18.36 0.42
N ASN A 48 12.32 18.22 1.67
CA ASN A 48 11.08 18.84 2.17
C ASN A 48 9.79 18.32 1.51
N ASN A 49 9.85 17.17 0.84
CA ASN A 49 8.65 16.50 0.37
C ASN A 49 7.89 15.88 1.55
N GLN A 50 6.59 15.74 1.37
CA GLN A 50 5.71 14.88 2.16
C GLN A 50 4.95 13.98 1.18
N THR A 51 4.63 12.76 1.58
CA THR A 51 3.76 11.88 0.79
C THR A 51 2.41 11.78 1.46
N LEU A 52 1.38 12.29 0.81
CA LEU A 52 -0.02 12.06 1.19
C LEU A 52 -0.46 10.75 0.57
N LEU A 53 -1.19 9.93 1.31
CA LEU A 53 -1.82 8.73 0.77
C LEU A 53 -3.28 8.61 1.20
N SER A 54 -4.08 8.00 0.34
CA SER A 54 -5.45 7.60 0.64
C SER A 54 -5.73 6.19 0.14
N VAL A 55 -6.58 5.49 0.87
CA VAL A 55 -7.19 4.22 0.45
C VAL A 55 -8.69 4.30 0.68
N VAL A 56 -9.45 3.76 -0.26
CA VAL A 56 -10.90 3.77 -0.27
C VAL A 56 -11.40 2.34 -0.30
N ASN A 57 -12.33 2.02 0.60
CA ASN A 57 -13.12 0.80 0.53
C ASN A 57 -14.41 1.08 -0.25
N THR A 58 -14.60 0.45 -1.41
CA THR A 58 -15.82 0.64 -2.23
C THR A 58 -16.96 -0.31 -1.89
N GLN A 59 -16.77 -1.20 -0.92
CA GLN A 59 -17.70 -2.31 -0.66
C GLN A 59 -18.64 -2.01 0.50
N ASN A 60 -19.81 -2.66 0.50
CA ASN A 60 -20.77 -2.63 1.61
C ASN A 60 -20.38 -3.60 2.76
N ALA A 61 -19.09 -3.74 3.02
CA ALA A 61 -18.54 -4.59 4.08
C ALA A 61 -17.27 -3.94 4.65
N GLY A 62 -16.90 -4.27 5.88
CA GLY A 62 -15.67 -3.77 6.46
C GLY A 62 -14.44 -4.46 5.87
N LYS A 63 -13.26 -3.87 6.03
CA LYS A 63 -11.99 -4.42 5.56
C LYS A 63 -10.98 -4.40 6.69
N ALA A 64 -10.27 -5.50 6.89
CA ALA A 64 -9.02 -5.52 7.65
C ALA A 64 -7.88 -5.53 6.64
N VAL A 65 -7.00 -4.54 6.71
CA VAL A 65 -5.96 -4.27 5.72
C VAL A 65 -4.61 -4.21 6.44
N LYS A 66 -3.62 -4.93 5.96
CA LYS A 66 -2.24 -4.79 6.38
C LYS A 66 -1.63 -3.61 5.63
N VAL A 67 -1.10 -2.63 6.34
CA VAL A 67 -0.35 -1.51 5.78
C VAL A 67 1.13 -1.72 6.04
N ARG A 68 1.96 -1.67 5.01
CA ARG A 68 3.41 -1.89 5.09
C ARG A 68 4.15 -0.78 4.37
N PHE A 69 5.15 -0.23 5.03
CA PHE A 69 6.11 0.70 4.44
C PHE A 69 7.44 -0.03 4.30
N LEU A 70 7.99 -0.04 3.09
CA LEU A 70 9.23 -0.72 2.76
C LEU A 70 10.22 0.30 2.21
N GLU A 71 11.47 0.23 2.67
CA GLU A 71 12.51 1.18 2.24
C GLU A 71 13.10 0.82 0.87
N GLY A 72 13.59 1.83 0.15
CA GLY A 72 13.98 1.69 -1.25
C GLY A 72 15.32 0.99 -1.54
N TYR A 73 16.09 0.58 -0.53
CA TYR A 73 17.41 -0.03 -0.73
C TYR A 73 17.31 -1.54 -0.98
N ASP A 74 16.60 -2.26 -0.12
CA ASP A 74 16.41 -3.73 -0.20
C ASP A 74 14.98 -4.16 0.19
N SER A 75 14.01 -3.24 0.06
CA SER A 75 12.60 -3.48 0.42
C SER A 75 12.42 -3.99 1.84
N ARG A 76 13.23 -3.47 2.78
CA ARG A 76 13.13 -3.85 4.19
C ARG A 76 11.95 -3.13 4.83
N GLU A 77 11.17 -3.84 5.63
CA GLU A 77 10.02 -3.23 6.30
C GLU A 77 10.49 -2.23 7.36
N VAL A 78 9.95 -1.02 7.31
CA VAL A 78 10.29 0.08 8.22
C VAL A 78 9.13 0.50 9.12
N LEU A 79 7.90 0.13 8.75
CA LEU A 79 6.71 0.22 9.58
C LEU A 79 5.61 -0.68 9.02
N ASP A 80 4.91 -1.38 9.91
CA ASP A 80 3.65 -2.05 9.60
C ASP A 80 2.57 -1.71 10.63
N PHE A 81 1.31 -1.82 10.22
CA PHE A 81 0.16 -1.84 11.13
C PHE A 81 -1.07 -2.43 10.43
N ASN A 82 -2.08 -2.76 11.24
CA ASN A 82 -3.38 -3.17 10.71
C ASN A 82 -4.33 -1.95 10.66
N LEU A 83 -5.00 -1.77 9.54
CA LEU A 83 -6.01 -0.74 9.28
C LEU A 83 -7.37 -1.40 9.12
N TYR A 84 -8.39 -0.84 9.75
CA TYR A 84 -9.77 -1.31 9.62
C TYR A 84 -10.65 -0.25 8.98
N LEU A 85 -11.11 -0.52 7.76
CA LEU A 85 -12.00 0.36 7.01
C LEU A 85 -13.44 -0.09 7.21
N SER A 86 -14.32 0.86 7.50
CA SER A 86 -15.76 0.61 7.47
C SER A 86 -16.29 0.51 6.02
N PRO A 87 -17.56 0.14 5.80
CA PRO A 87 -18.14 0.15 4.46
C PRO A 87 -18.13 1.56 3.86
N TYR A 88 -17.69 1.69 2.60
CA TYR A 88 -17.63 2.98 1.87
C TYR A 88 -16.72 4.04 2.50
N ASP A 89 -15.67 3.59 3.17
CA ASP A 89 -14.78 4.43 3.96
C ASP A 89 -13.56 4.91 3.17
N VAL A 90 -12.96 6.01 3.64
CA VAL A 90 -11.73 6.57 3.09
C VAL A 90 -10.77 6.82 4.24
N TRP A 91 -9.65 6.11 4.26
CA TRP A 91 -8.56 6.42 5.19
C TRP A 91 -7.50 7.27 4.51
N THR A 92 -6.98 8.25 5.23
CA THR A 92 -5.94 9.15 4.74
C THR A 92 -4.78 9.25 5.71
N ALA A 93 -3.57 9.43 5.18
CA ALA A 93 -2.37 9.62 5.97
C ALA A 93 -1.34 10.49 5.27
N THR A 94 -0.38 10.97 6.06
CA THR A 94 0.78 11.74 5.62
C THR A 94 2.05 11.07 6.12
N VAL A 95 2.95 10.76 5.20
CA VAL A 95 4.34 10.39 5.49
C VAL A 95 5.17 11.67 5.48
N PHE A 96 5.90 11.92 6.56
CA PHE A 96 6.64 13.16 6.78
C PHE A 96 8.00 12.91 7.44
N ASP A 97 8.91 13.88 7.32
CA ASP A 97 10.21 13.88 7.95
C ASP A 97 10.10 14.25 9.44
N THR A 98 10.75 13.48 10.30
CA THR A 98 10.80 13.72 11.76
C THR A 98 11.95 14.63 12.19
N GLY A 99 12.76 15.12 11.25
CA GLY A 99 13.87 16.03 11.50
C GLY A 99 13.48 17.21 12.42
N GLY A 100 14.10 17.27 13.60
CA GLY A 100 13.85 18.33 14.60
C GLY A 100 12.59 18.16 15.45
N ILE A 101 11.86 17.06 15.30
CA ILE A 101 10.64 16.74 16.05
C ILE A 101 10.95 15.78 17.20
N ASN A 102 11.77 14.76 16.94
CA ASN A 102 12.25 13.80 17.94
C ASN A 102 13.77 13.82 17.97
N LEU A 103 14.38 13.93 19.15
CA LEU A 103 15.83 13.83 19.32
C LEU A 103 16.30 12.37 19.18
N ARG A 104 15.88 11.65 18.14
CA ARG A 104 16.29 10.27 17.84
C ARG A 104 17.07 10.19 16.53
N ALA A 105 18.38 10.38 16.66
CA ALA A 105 19.34 9.36 16.26
C ALA A 105 20.64 9.59 17.01
N THR A 106 21.30 8.53 17.45
CA THR A 106 22.68 8.60 17.97
C THR A 106 23.70 8.93 16.88
N ASP A 107 23.31 8.82 15.61
CA ASP A 107 24.11 9.09 14.41
C ASP A 107 23.76 10.43 13.70
N GLY A 108 22.73 11.15 14.17
CA GLY A 108 22.28 12.42 13.58
C GLY A 108 21.39 12.32 12.34
N SER A 109 20.94 11.12 11.92
CA SER A 109 19.95 10.93 10.84
C SER A 109 18.51 11.09 11.35
N ALA A 110 17.58 11.46 10.46
CA ALA A 110 16.15 11.58 10.78
C ALA A 110 15.32 10.61 9.94
N GLU A 111 14.39 9.91 10.58
CA GLU A 111 13.47 8.94 9.98
C GLU A 111 12.27 9.60 9.30
N ALA A 112 11.58 8.83 8.46
CA ALA A 112 10.19 9.13 8.12
C ALA A 112 9.23 8.67 9.24
N ALA A 113 8.03 9.23 9.25
CA ALA A 113 6.93 8.81 10.11
C ALA A 113 5.60 8.92 9.37
N VAL A 114 4.58 8.20 9.84
CA VAL A 114 3.21 8.31 9.35
C VAL A 114 2.30 8.93 10.41
N LEU A 115 1.52 9.92 9.98
CA LEU A 115 0.45 10.53 10.75
C LEU A 115 -0.85 10.35 10.00
N THR A 116 -1.93 10.05 10.72
CA THR A 116 -3.28 10.02 10.14
C THR A 116 -4.23 10.94 10.91
N PRO A 117 -4.95 11.85 10.22
CA PRO A 117 -6.05 12.59 10.82
C PRO A 117 -7.38 11.83 10.75
N ASP A 118 -7.40 10.63 10.17
CA ASP A 118 -8.62 9.85 9.95
C ASP A 118 -9.09 9.14 11.23
N GLU A 119 -10.37 8.78 11.31
CA GLU A 119 -10.97 8.13 12.49
C GLU A 119 -11.05 6.60 12.37
N SER A 120 -10.71 6.03 11.20
CA SER A 120 -10.63 4.58 11.02
C SER A 120 -9.70 3.94 12.05
N CYS A 121 -10.09 2.76 12.55
CA CYS A 121 -9.30 2.08 13.58
C CYS A 121 -7.98 1.57 12.98
N THR A 122 -6.88 1.81 13.68
CA THR A 122 -5.58 1.18 13.39
C THR A 122 -5.12 0.38 14.61
N ASP A 123 -4.32 -0.65 14.38
CA ASP A 123 -3.63 -1.42 15.42
C ASP A 123 -2.13 -1.47 15.10
N PRO A 124 -1.27 -0.79 15.89
CA PRO A 124 -1.60 0.02 17.06
C PRO A 124 -2.45 1.26 16.74
N ALA A 125 -3.14 1.82 17.74
CA ALA A 125 -3.96 3.02 17.57
C ALA A 125 -3.09 4.26 17.33
N ILE A 126 -2.87 4.65 16.07
CA ILE A 126 -1.94 5.73 15.71
C ILE A 126 -2.49 7.07 16.22
N LYS A 127 -3.71 7.43 15.85
CA LYS A 127 -4.30 8.73 16.19
C LYS A 127 -4.66 8.88 17.68
N HIS A 128 -5.21 7.82 18.28
CA HIS A 128 -5.79 7.86 19.64
C HIS A 128 -5.01 7.08 20.69
N GLY A 129 -3.91 6.43 20.31
CA GLY A 129 -3.08 5.65 21.22
C GLY A 129 -2.37 6.52 22.25
N ALA A 130 -2.03 5.92 23.38
CA ALA A 130 -1.14 6.56 24.35
C ALA A 130 0.28 6.65 23.75
N VAL A 131 0.91 7.80 23.89
CA VAL A 131 2.32 7.99 23.52
C VAL A 131 3.19 6.97 24.27
N GLY A 132 4.08 6.28 23.55
CA GLY A 132 4.93 5.21 24.07
C GLY A 132 4.37 3.79 23.92
N ASN A 133 3.08 3.61 23.57
CA ASN A 133 2.60 2.36 22.98
C ASN A 133 3.34 2.09 21.66
N PRO A 134 3.49 0.84 21.20
CA PRO A 134 4.53 0.41 20.25
C PRO A 134 4.74 1.39 19.08
N GLY A 135 5.77 2.25 19.19
CA GLY A 135 6.16 3.22 18.16
C GLY A 135 5.32 4.50 18.04
N ILE A 136 4.33 4.74 18.91
CA ILE A 136 3.48 5.93 18.90
C ILE A 136 4.18 7.09 19.61
N GLU A 137 4.45 8.14 18.85
CA GLU A 137 5.08 9.37 19.28
C GLU A 137 4.16 10.57 19.00
N GLN A 138 4.52 11.77 19.48
CA GLN A 138 3.64 12.94 19.43
C GLN A 138 4.37 14.20 18.98
N LEU A 139 3.74 14.92 18.05
CA LEU A 139 4.20 16.22 17.58
C LEU A 139 4.05 17.28 18.70
N PRO A 140 4.81 18.38 18.64
CA PRO A 140 4.64 19.50 19.58
C PRO A 140 3.21 20.10 19.63
N ASP A 141 2.41 19.89 18.58
CA ASP A 141 1.01 20.33 18.51
C ASP A 141 0.00 19.31 19.07
N GLY A 142 0.47 18.19 19.63
CA GLY A 142 -0.35 17.17 20.28
C GLY A 142 -0.87 16.07 19.36
N ARG A 143 -0.60 16.12 18.05
CA ARG A 143 -1.00 15.03 17.14
C ARG A 143 -0.04 13.85 17.24
N ASN A 144 -0.60 12.65 17.27
CA ASN A 144 0.19 11.42 17.31
C ASN A 144 0.65 10.98 15.91
N PHE A 145 1.74 10.23 15.87
CA PHE A 145 2.26 9.57 14.68
C PHE A 145 2.97 8.26 15.04
N ALA A 146 3.21 7.42 14.05
CA ALA A 146 4.07 6.23 14.17
C ALA A 146 5.39 6.45 13.42
N ALA A 147 6.51 6.35 14.14
CA ALA A 147 7.84 6.54 13.58
C ALA A 147 8.33 5.27 12.84
N PHE A 148 9.09 5.45 11.76
CA PHE A 148 9.70 4.33 11.05
C PHE A 148 10.96 3.88 11.79
N VAL A 149 11.31 2.62 11.65
CA VAL A 149 12.43 1.99 12.35
C VAL A 149 13.37 1.27 11.38
N ASN A 150 14.60 1.02 11.82
CA ASN A 150 15.63 0.31 11.05
C ASN A 150 15.84 -1.15 11.49
N SER A 151 14.97 -1.69 12.34
CA SER A 151 15.17 -3.02 12.94
C SER A 151 15.24 -4.17 11.92
N ALA A 152 14.71 -3.99 10.71
CA ALA A 152 14.74 -5.00 9.66
C ALA A 152 16.07 -5.10 8.89
N TYR A 153 16.98 -4.13 9.07
CA TYR A 153 18.24 -4.03 8.32
C TYR A 153 19.43 -3.55 9.14
N ALA A 154 19.26 -3.35 10.45
CA ALA A 154 20.31 -2.90 11.37
C ALA A 154 20.53 -3.91 12.50
N GLY A 155 21.70 -3.81 13.14
CA GLY A 155 22.06 -4.65 14.28
C GLY A 155 22.06 -6.14 13.95
N GLY A 156 21.23 -6.93 14.63
CA GLY A 156 21.17 -8.38 14.40
C GLY A 156 20.61 -8.79 13.04
N ASN A 157 19.97 -7.86 12.33
CA ASN A 157 19.40 -8.06 11.00
C ASN A 157 20.17 -7.28 9.92
N ASP A 158 21.43 -6.92 10.19
CA ASP A 158 22.32 -6.25 9.22
C ASP A 158 22.31 -7.00 7.87
N ASP A 159 21.93 -6.27 6.81
CA ASP A 159 21.85 -6.75 5.43
C ASP A 159 23.10 -6.42 4.60
N GLY A 160 24.14 -5.87 5.22
CA GLY A 160 25.39 -5.41 4.61
C GLY A 160 25.29 -4.03 3.97
N GLY A 161 24.13 -3.37 4.06
CA GLY A 161 23.90 -2.00 3.61
C GLY A 161 24.10 -0.96 4.72
N PRO A 162 23.83 0.33 4.42
CA PRO A 162 23.78 1.36 5.46
C PRO A 162 22.69 1.05 6.49
N GLU A 163 22.99 1.22 7.79
CA GLU A 163 22.04 0.93 8.88
C GLU A 163 21.26 2.16 9.38
N ALA A 164 21.59 3.35 8.87
CA ALA A 164 21.03 4.61 9.35
C ALA A 164 19.52 4.75 9.05
N LEU A 165 18.82 5.55 9.86
CA LEU A 165 17.39 5.85 9.69
C LEU A 165 17.10 6.62 8.40
N SER A 166 18.12 7.20 7.74
CA SER A 166 17.98 7.86 6.46
C SER A 166 17.44 6.95 5.34
N ARG A 167 17.64 5.62 5.42
CA ARG A 167 17.03 4.65 4.48
C ARG A 167 15.51 4.66 4.53
N THR A 168 14.92 4.88 5.71
CA THR A 168 13.46 4.89 5.90
C THR A 168 12.74 6.03 5.17
N ARG A 169 13.48 7.04 4.67
CA ARG A 169 12.92 8.28 4.12
C ARG A 169 12.34 8.15 2.72
N THR A 170 12.48 6.99 2.08
CA THR A 170 11.97 6.73 0.72
C THR A 170 11.80 5.24 0.47
N GLY A 171 10.88 4.87 -0.42
CA GLY A 171 10.59 3.48 -0.75
C GLY A 171 9.19 3.33 -1.32
N HIS A 172 8.52 2.20 -1.08
CA HIS A 172 7.16 1.93 -1.55
C HIS A 172 6.22 1.53 -0.40
N ILE A 173 4.91 1.52 -0.67
CA ILE A 173 3.89 1.15 0.31
C ILE A 173 3.06 0.01 -0.27
N GLU A 174 2.76 -0.97 0.56
CA GLU A 174 1.88 -2.09 0.23
C GLU A 174 0.69 -2.08 1.18
N LEU A 175 -0.53 -2.12 0.61
CA LEU A 175 -1.76 -2.35 1.36
C LEU A 175 -2.35 -3.68 0.91
N ILE A 176 -2.49 -4.63 1.83
CA ILE A 176 -2.98 -5.99 1.54
C ILE A 176 -4.28 -6.22 2.32
N GLU A 177 -5.40 -6.43 1.63
CA GLU A 177 -6.65 -6.85 2.27
C GLU A 177 -6.45 -8.23 2.90
N MET A 178 -6.48 -8.26 4.23
CA MET A 178 -6.37 -9.48 4.99
C MET A 178 -7.70 -10.22 5.11
N ALA A 179 -8.79 -9.46 5.27
CA ALA A 179 -10.12 -10.02 5.43
C ALA A 179 -11.22 -9.02 5.06
N THR A 180 -12.34 -9.56 4.59
CA THR A 180 -13.61 -8.86 4.64
C THR A 180 -14.25 -9.06 6.01
N VAL A 181 -14.61 -7.96 6.67
CA VAL A 181 -15.08 -7.92 8.06
C VAL A 181 -16.60 -7.73 8.09
N VAL A 182 -17.28 -8.66 8.76
CA VAL A 182 -18.73 -8.61 8.99
C VAL A 182 -19.03 -8.68 10.49
N GLY A 183 -20.30 -8.88 10.87
CA GLY A 183 -20.66 -9.29 12.22
C GLY A 183 -20.31 -8.29 13.34
N PRO A 184 -20.01 -8.79 14.56
CA PRO A 184 -19.67 -7.96 15.72
C PRO A 184 -18.47 -7.03 15.51
N THR A 185 -17.42 -7.47 14.83
CA THR A 185 -16.24 -6.64 14.55
C THR A 185 -16.60 -5.49 13.63
N LEU A 186 -17.43 -5.72 12.61
CA LEU A 186 -17.97 -4.66 11.77
C LEU A 186 -18.75 -3.60 12.58
N ALA A 187 -19.51 -4.01 13.60
CA ALA A 187 -20.23 -3.07 14.46
C ALA A 187 -19.30 -2.16 15.27
N ASN A 188 -18.07 -2.60 15.57
CA ASN A 188 -17.07 -1.82 16.30
C ASN A 188 -16.31 -0.83 15.41
N ILE A 189 -16.00 -1.23 14.17
CA ILE A 189 -15.19 -0.43 13.23
C ILE A 189 -16.05 0.48 12.35
N LYS A 190 -17.36 0.25 12.25
CA LYS A 190 -18.26 1.08 11.44
C LYS A 190 -18.45 2.46 12.08
N HIS A 191 -18.17 3.50 11.31
CA HIS A 191 -18.39 4.88 11.72
C HIS A 191 -19.83 5.14 12.17
N VAL A 192 -19.99 5.72 13.36
CA VAL A 192 -21.24 6.25 13.91
C VAL A 192 -20.98 7.71 14.29
N ASN A 193 -21.67 8.65 13.65
CA ASN A 193 -21.41 10.09 13.80
C ASN A 193 -19.95 10.47 13.51
N GLY A 194 -19.35 9.84 12.49
CA GLY A 194 -17.99 10.17 12.03
C GLY A 194 -16.85 9.56 12.84
N VAL A 195 -17.12 8.69 13.82
CA VAL A 195 -16.08 7.96 14.58
C VAL A 195 -16.52 6.50 14.79
N PRO A 196 -15.63 5.50 14.67
CA PRO A 196 -15.96 4.13 15.05
C PRO A 196 -16.15 4.00 16.57
N PRO A 197 -17.25 3.39 17.05
CA PRO A 197 -17.55 3.33 18.48
C PRO A 197 -16.64 2.38 19.28
N GLY A 198 -15.93 1.46 18.61
CA GLY A 198 -15.34 0.28 19.24
C GLY A 198 -13.90 -0.05 18.85
N CYS A 199 -13.07 0.90 18.43
CA CYS A 199 -11.70 0.59 17.98
C CYS A 199 -10.86 -0.23 18.97
N LYS A 200 -11.13 -0.13 20.29
CA LYS A 200 -10.45 -0.95 21.30
C LYS A 200 -10.63 -2.46 21.09
N ALA A 201 -11.70 -2.89 20.42
CA ALA A 201 -11.98 -4.30 20.16
C ALA A 201 -11.03 -4.92 19.12
N VAL A 202 -10.37 -4.11 18.30
CA VAL A 202 -9.46 -4.59 17.24
C VAL A 202 -7.98 -4.36 17.56
N ILE A 203 -7.66 -3.71 18.68
CA ILE A 203 -6.29 -3.53 19.16
C ILE A 203 -5.75 -4.84 19.72
N GLY A 204 -4.61 -5.32 19.21
CA GLY A 204 -4.02 -6.60 19.58
C GLY A 204 -4.85 -7.80 19.16
N ALA A 205 -5.74 -7.64 18.16
CA ALA A 205 -6.54 -8.75 17.67
C ALA A 205 -5.64 -9.82 17.03
N THR A 206 -5.88 -11.09 17.37
CA THR A 206 -5.16 -12.25 16.82
C THR A 206 -5.97 -13.00 15.75
N GLY A 207 -7.19 -12.54 15.49
CA GLY A 207 -8.13 -13.12 14.53
C GLY A 207 -9.57 -12.71 14.86
N GLY A 208 -10.51 -13.16 14.03
CA GLY A 208 -11.94 -12.88 14.20
C GLY A 208 -12.79 -13.96 13.54
N ALA A 209 -13.83 -14.44 14.21
CA ALA A 209 -14.76 -15.42 13.64
C ALA A 209 -15.60 -14.84 12.48
N ASP A 210 -15.65 -13.51 12.39
CA ASP A 210 -16.33 -12.72 11.37
C ASP A 210 -15.37 -12.10 10.33
N TYR A 211 -14.14 -12.63 10.26
CA TYR A 211 -13.19 -12.36 9.19
C TYR A 211 -13.36 -13.39 8.08
N LEU A 212 -13.92 -12.92 6.96
CA LEU A 212 -14.18 -13.71 5.76
C LEU A 212 -13.07 -13.51 4.72
N THR A 213 -13.12 -14.33 3.67
CA THR A 213 -12.24 -14.20 2.51
C THR A 213 -12.21 -12.77 1.98
N PRO A 214 -11.02 -12.19 1.76
CA PRO A 214 -10.86 -10.91 1.08
C PRO A 214 -11.68 -10.85 -0.19
N THR A 215 -12.40 -9.74 -0.41
CA THR A 215 -13.25 -9.59 -1.60
C THR A 215 -12.77 -8.51 -2.56
N GLY A 216 -11.66 -7.84 -2.25
CA GLY A 216 -11.14 -6.71 -3.02
C GLY A 216 -12.01 -5.46 -2.90
N GLY A 217 -11.91 -4.59 -3.90
CA GLY A 217 -12.64 -3.33 -3.94
C GLY A 217 -11.94 -2.19 -3.20
N LEU A 218 -10.65 -2.35 -2.89
CA LEU A 218 -9.80 -1.25 -2.47
C LEU A 218 -9.27 -0.50 -3.70
N PHE A 219 -9.23 0.82 -3.65
CA PHE A 219 -8.40 1.63 -4.55
C PHE A 219 -7.71 2.72 -3.75
N GLY A 220 -6.64 3.30 -4.29
CA GLY A 220 -5.84 4.27 -3.56
C GLY A 220 -5.13 5.27 -4.43
N THR A 221 -4.77 6.40 -3.83
CA THR A 221 -3.97 7.45 -4.48
C THR A 221 -2.87 7.94 -3.55
N GLY A 222 -1.73 8.27 -4.13
CA GLY A 222 -0.62 8.92 -3.45
C GLY A 222 -0.31 10.27 -4.07
N SER A 223 0.25 11.19 -3.28
CA SER A 223 0.67 12.50 -3.75
C SER A 223 1.93 12.96 -3.03
N ILE A 224 2.98 13.24 -3.78
CA ILE A 224 4.21 13.84 -3.26
C ILE A 224 4.06 15.35 -3.35
N VAL A 225 4.10 16.02 -2.21
CA VAL A 225 3.86 17.45 -2.08
C VAL A 225 5.09 18.13 -1.49
N ASN A 226 5.50 19.23 -2.10
CA ASN A 226 6.49 20.15 -1.54
C ASN A 226 5.86 21.53 -1.41
N SER A 227 5.45 21.89 -0.20
CA SER A 227 4.78 23.17 0.04
C SER A 227 5.71 24.37 -0.14
N LEU A 228 7.02 24.20 0.12
CA LEU A 228 8.02 25.26 -0.04
C LEU A 228 8.34 25.52 -1.52
N ALA A 229 8.40 24.46 -2.33
CA ALA A 229 8.62 24.57 -3.77
C ALA A 229 7.33 24.78 -4.58
N GLY A 230 6.16 24.63 -3.96
CA GLY A 230 4.85 24.72 -4.63
C GLY A 230 4.60 23.60 -5.62
N THR A 231 5.14 22.40 -5.39
CA THR A 231 5.00 21.25 -6.29
C THR A 231 4.09 20.18 -5.71
N LEU A 232 3.39 19.48 -6.60
CA LEU A 232 2.58 18.31 -6.29
C LEU A 232 2.69 17.31 -7.46
N PHE A 233 2.96 16.05 -7.14
CA PHE A 233 2.92 14.94 -8.07
C PHE A 233 1.97 13.87 -7.54
N GLY A 234 0.85 13.64 -8.24
CA GLY A 234 -0.15 12.65 -7.87
C GLY A 234 -0.03 11.38 -8.71
N TYR A 235 -0.29 10.23 -8.10
CA TYR A 235 -0.33 8.93 -8.77
C TYR A 235 -1.41 8.05 -8.14
N ASN A 236 -1.91 7.07 -8.90
CA ASN A 236 -2.78 6.04 -8.37
C ASN A 236 -1.94 4.87 -7.85
N ALA A 237 -2.44 4.15 -6.86
CA ALA A 237 -1.86 2.85 -6.51
C ALA A 237 -2.18 1.82 -7.59
N ASP A 238 -1.23 0.95 -7.87
CA ASP A 238 -1.47 -0.20 -8.74
C ASP A 238 -2.27 -1.25 -7.98
N ALA A 239 -3.42 -1.61 -8.51
CA ALA A 239 -4.36 -2.52 -7.85
C ALA A 239 -4.21 -3.94 -8.41
N VAL A 240 -3.79 -4.86 -7.55
CA VAL A 240 -3.75 -6.29 -7.83
C VAL A 240 -5.04 -6.93 -7.32
N ASP A 241 -5.79 -7.52 -8.24
CA ASP A 241 -7.00 -8.28 -7.95
C ASP A 241 -6.73 -9.79 -8.04
N GLY A 242 -7.55 -10.59 -7.37
CA GLY A 242 -7.44 -12.06 -7.34
C GLY A 242 -6.19 -12.61 -6.65
N PHE A 243 -5.56 -11.82 -5.78
CA PHE A 243 -4.42 -12.21 -4.93
C PHE A 243 -4.78 -13.36 -3.98
N TYR A 244 -5.96 -13.32 -3.37
CA TYR A 244 -6.42 -14.35 -2.46
C TYR A 244 -7.89 -14.69 -2.69
N THR A 245 -8.16 -15.90 -3.19
CA THR A 245 -9.52 -16.41 -3.41
C THR A 245 -9.79 -17.75 -2.74
N SER A 246 -8.81 -18.26 -1.98
CA SER A 246 -8.95 -19.46 -1.16
C SER A 246 -9.94 -19.25 0.00
N THR A 247 -10.56 -20.33 0.49
CA THR A 247 -11.48 -20.24 1.63
C THR A 247 -10.70 -19.98 2.91
N GLY A 248 -11.03 -18.90 3.61
CA GLY A 248 -10.27 -18.44 4.79
C GLY A 248 -9.95 -16.96 4.68
N ASN A 249 -9.01 -16.47 5.48
CA ASN A 249 -8.54 -15.09 5.42
C ASN A 249 -7.01 -15.06 5.64
N LEU A 250 -6.41 -13.91 5.39
CA LEU A 250 -4.98 -13.64 5.54
C LEU A 250 -4.65 -12.86 6.82
N PHE A 251 -5.56 -12.84 7.79
CA PHE A 251 -5.40 -12.01 8.98
C PHE A 251 -4.15 -12.41 9.77
N ASN A 252 -3.27 -11.45 9.97
CA ASN A 252 -2.16 -11.54 10.91
C ASN A 252 -2.24 -10.36 11.89
N GLN A 253 -1.81 -10.60 13.12
CA GLN A 253 -1.76 -9.57 14.15
C GLN A 253 -0.74 -8.47 13.78
N ALA A 254 -0.92 -7.27 14.34
CA ALA A 254 0.03 -6.19 14.17
C ALA A 254 1.41 -6.57 14.77
N GLY A 255 2.50 -6.02 14.20
CA GLY A 255 3.87 -6.30 14.66
C GLY A 255 4.45 -7.60 14.09
N THR A 256 3.82 -8.18 13.07
CA THR A 256 4.41 -9.23 12.24
C THR A 256 4.58 -8.70 10.82
N ILE A 257 5.64 -9.07 10.10
CA ILE A 257 5.81 -8.68 8.70
C ILE A 257 4.74 -9.25 7.75
N ALA A 258 3.99 -10.26 8.22
CA ALA A 258 2.92 -10.92 7.48
C ALA A 258 1.54 -10.23 7.67
N PRO A 259 0.61 -10.40 6.71
CA PRO A 259 0.86 -11.00 5.41
C PRO A 259 1.71 -10.07 4.52
N ASP A 260 2.45 -10.69 3.61
CA ASP A 260 3.17 -10.03 2.53
C ASP A 260 2.74 -10.62 1.17
N LEU A 261 3.42 -10.19 0.10
CA LEU A 261 3.17 -10.64 -1.26
C LEU A 261 3.50 -12.13 -1.52
N THR A 262 3.99 -12.88 -0.52
CA THR A 262 4.18 -14.33 -0.59
C THR A 262 2.96 -15.13 -0.11
N ASN A 263 1.92 -14.44 0.38
CA ASN A 263 0.76 -15.08 1.02
C ASN A 263 -0.49 -15.15 0.14
N GLY A 264 -0.41 -14.86 -1.15
CA GLY A 264 -1.49 -15.11 -2.10
C GLY A 264 -1.82 -16.60 -2.23
N ASP A 265 -3.06 -16.89 -2.59
CA ASP A 265 -3.55 -18.24 -2.91
C ASP A 265 -4.89 -18.15 -3.64
N ASN A 266 -4.93 -18.65 -4.87
CA ASN A 266 -6.16 -18.65 -5.65
C ASN A 266 -6.70 -20.04 -6.03
N THR A 267 -5.96 -21.13 -5.83
CA THR A 267 -6.49 -22.50 -5.90
C THR A 267 -5.56 -23.51 -5.21
N GLY A 268 -5.77 -23.75 -3.91
CA GLY A 268 -5.32 -24.99 -3.25
C GLY A 268 -3.82 -25.29 -3.37
N GLY A 269 -2.97 -24.27 -3.25
CA GLY A 269 -1.51 -24.43 -3.34
C GLY A 269 -0.88 -23.96 -4.65
N VAL A 270 -1.67 -23.39 -5.57
CA VAL A 270 -1.20 -22.75 -6.80
C VAL A 270 -1.79 -21.35 -6.90
N GLU A 271 -0.98 -20.41 -7.34
CA GLU A 271 -1.38 -19.06 -7.72
C GLU A 271 -1.34 -18.92 -9.24
N THR A 272 -2.43 -18.47 -9.85
CA THR A 272 -2.53 -18.18 -11.27
C THR A 272 -2.41 -16.67 -11.51
N SER A 273 -1.65 -16.24 -12.52
CA SER A 273 -1.60 -14.85 -12.96
C SER A 273 -2.06 -14.66 -14.40
N TYR A 274 -2.65 -13.49 -14.66
CA TYR A 274 -3.20 -13.06 -15.94
C TYR A 274 -2.53 -11.77 -16.40
N VAL A 275 -1.83 -11.84 -17.53
CA VAL A 275 -1.12 -10.72 -18.15
C VAL A 275 -1.65 -10.48 -19.55
N PHE A 276 -2.13 -9.27 -19.82
CA PHE A 276 -2.54 -8.89 -21.17
C PHE A 276 -1.33 -8.37 -21.96
N ASN A 277 -1.00 -9.03 -23.06
CA ASN A 277 0.07 -8.62 -23.97
C ASN A 277 -0.47 -8.53 -25.40
N ASN A 278 -0.51 -7.32 -25.96
CA ASN A 278 -0.97 -7.06 -27.34
C ASN A 278 -2.33 -7.70 -27.68
N GLY A 279 -3.30 -7.59 -26.76
CA GLY A 279 -4.65 -8.15 -26.94
C GLY A 279 -4.76 -9.66 -26.70
N LYS A 280 -3.66 -10.33 -26.33
CA LYS A 280 -3.65 -11.73 -25.92
C LYS A 280 -3.56 -11.83 -24.40
N LEU A 281 -4.42 -12.64 -23.81
CA LEU A 281 -4.30 -13.04 -22.41
C LEU A 281 -3.23 -14.14 -22.28
N ILE A 282 -2.22 -13.89 -21.47
CA ILE A 282 -1.22 -14.86 -21.03
C ILE A 282 -1.65 -15.33 -19.64
N THR A 283 -1.73 -16.66 -19.48
CA THR A 283 -2.04 -17.32 -18.21
C THR A 283 -0.83 -18.10 -17.75
N SER A 284 -0.39 -17.83 -16.53
CA SER A 284 0.72 -18.53 -15.89
C SER A 284 0.27 -19.11 -14.55
N SER A 285 0.80 -20.27 -14.17
CA SER A 285 0.51 -20.92 -12.89
C SER A 285 1.79 -21.10 -12.10
N TRP A 286 1.72 -20.80 -10.82
CA TRP A 286 2.86 -20.67 -9.92
C TRP A 286 2.61 -21.48 -8.65
N THR A 287 3.46 -22.47 -8.37
CA THR A 287 3.27 -23.34 -7.19
C THR A 287 3.66 -22.60 -5.91
N LEU A 288 2.76 -22.54 -4.91
CA LEU A 288 3.00 -21.78 -3.68
C LEU A 288 4.19 -22.30 -2.87
N THR A 289 4.39 -23.62 -2.83
CA THR A 289 5.52 -24.22 -2.08
C THR A 289 6.91 -23.87 -2.63
N SER A 290 6.98 -23.26 -3.82
CA SER A 290 8.22 -22.77 -4.44
C SER A 290 8.27 -21.24 -4.53
N GLY A 291 7.50 -20.52 -3.72
CA GLY A 291 7.43 -19.06 -3.77
C GLY A 291 6.51 -18.51 -4.87
N GLY A 292 5.60 -19.34 -5.39
CA GLY A 292 4.78 -18.97 -6.55
C GLY A 292 3.90 -17.73 -6.37
N SER A 293 3.60 -17.33 -5.13
CA SER A 293 2.78 -16.16 -4.89
C SER A 293 3.45 -14.85 -5.29
N ILE A 294 4.68 -14.64 -4.82
CA ILE A 294 5.45 -13.46 -5.21
C ILE A 294 5.77 -13.46 -6.70
N ASP A 295 5.98 -14.65 -7.30
CA ASP A 295 6.18 -14.77 -8.74
C ASP A 295 4.92 -14.40 -9.53
N ALA A 296 3.73 -14.77 -9.05
CA ALA A 296 2.46 -14.39 -9.66
C ALA A 296 2.29 -12.87 -9.65
N VAL A 297 2.56 -12.20 -8.53
CA VAL A 297 2.54 -10.73 -8.44
C VAL A 297 3.61 -10.12 -9.36
N SER A 298 4.84 -10.62 -9.31
CA SER A 298 5.95 -10.12 -10.16
C SER A 298 5.62 -10.22 -11.65
N SER A 299 4.93 -11.29 -12.06
CA SER A 299 4.56 -11.50 -13.46
C SER A 299 3.60 -10.44 -14.00
N VAL A 300 2.71 -9.88 -13.16
CA VAL A 300 1.76 -8.85 -13.61
C VAL A 300 2.39 -7.47 -13.69
N PHE A 301 3.51 -7.24 -12.99
CA PHE A 301 4.34 -6.03 -13.10
C PHE A 301 5.48 -6.15 -14.13
N THR A 302 5.63 -7.29 -14.78
CA THR A 302 6.71 -7.50 -15.74
C THR A 302 6.51 -6.63 -16.98
N ALA A 303 7.49 -5.78 -17.28
CA ALA A 303 7.58 -4.99 -18.51
C ALA A 303 8.80 -5.40 -19.33
N ASP A 304 8.68 -5.43 -20.66
CA ASP A 304 9.79 -5.77 -21.56
C ASP A 304 10.71 -4.57 -21.84
N HIS A 305 10.19 -3.35 -21.73
CA HIS A 305 10.90 -2.10 -21.92
C HIS A 305 10.42 -1.05 -20.92
N ILE A 306 11.36 -0.24 -20.43
CA ILE A 306 11.08 0.97 -19.65
C ILE A 306 11.37 2.16 -20.57
N TYR A 307 10.34 2.97 -20.83
CA TYR A 307 10.47 4.21 -21.60
C TYR A 307 10.41 5.39 -20.65
N ASN A 308 11.46 6.22 -20.65
CA ASN A 308 11.53 7.44 -19.85
C ASN A 308 11.38 8.67 -20.74
N GLU A 309 10.56 9.62 -20.31
CA GLU A 309 10.56 10.97 -20.86
C GLU A 309 11.56 11.84 -20.11
N TYR A 310 12.30 12.68 -20.83
CA TYR A 310 13.25 13.61 -20.23
C TYR A 310 13.13 14.99 -20.88
N GLU A 311 13.22 16.02 -20.04
CA GLU A 311 13.22 17.42 -20.45
C GLU A 311 14.69 17.88 -20.57
N LEU A 312 15.02 18.54 -21.70
CA LEU A 312 16.39 19.03 -22.00
C LEU A 312 16.54 20.55 -21.95
N ASN A 313 15.47 21.31 -21.79
CA ASN A 313 15.49 22.76 -21.88
C ASN A 313 15.45 23.43 -20.49
N PRO A 314 16.60 23.91 -19.98
CA PRO A 314 16.68 24.54 -18.67
C PRO A 314 15.92 25.87 -18.55
N ALA A 315 15.43 26.45 -19.65
CA ALA A 315 14.64 27.69 -19.65
C ALA A 315 13.12 27.45 -19.45
N SER A 316 12.64 26.22 -19.65
CA SER A 316 11.29 25.80 -19.29
C SER A 316 11.30 25.43 -17.80
N GLY A 317 11.27 26.44 -16.91
CA GLY A 317 11.05 26.19 -15.49
C GLY A 317 9.89 25.19 -15.33
N SER A 318 10.16 24.06 -14.67
CA SER A 318 9.35 22.84 -14.70
C SER A 318 7.85 23.12 -14.64
N VAL A 319 7.17 22.96 -15.77
CA VAL A 319 5.71 22.81 -15.84
C VAL A 319 5.47 21.58 -16.69
N ALA A 320 5.31 20.43 -16.03
CA ALA A 320 4.54 19.34 -16.60
C ALA A 320 3.16 19.92 -16.94
N ARG A 321 2.85 20.05 -18.22
CA ARG A 321 1.55 20.52 -18.70
C ARG A 321 0.87 19.36 -19.40
N ASN A 322 -0.17 18.84 -18.74
CA ASN A 322 -1.11 17.86 -19.27
C ASN A 322 -1.61 18.26 -20.67
N GLY A 323 -1.68 17.25 -21.54
CA GLY A 323 -2.52 17.17 -22.72
C GLY A 323 -2.89 15.71 -22.94
#